data_AF-A0A937ZJ60-F1
#
_entry.id   AF-A0A937ZJ60-F1
#
_cell.length_a   1.000
_cell.length_b   1.000
_cell.length_c   1.000
_cell.angle_alpha   90.00
_cell.angle_beta   90.00
_cell.angle_gamma   90.00
#
_symmetry.space_group_name_H-M   'P 1'
#
loop_
_entity.id
_entity.type
_entity.pdbx_description
1 polymer ?
#
loop_
_entity_poly.entity_id
_entity_poly.type
_entity_poly.pdbx_seq_one_letter_code
_entity_poly.pdbx_strand_id
1 'polypeptide(L)'
;MNTLTRGTLGLRLAIENMTPQLIREVSLVGQGIPDVIALWFGEPDVPTPKVVRDAAAKALADGETFYNPNRGIEPLRRALAEYHASLYG
;
A
#
# COMPACT_ATOMS: atom_id res chain seq x y z
N MET A 1 12.53 -20.22 -23.08
CA MET A 1 13.88 -20.21 -22.49
C MET A 1 14.19 -18.78 -22.05
N ASN A 2 14.08 -18.46 -20.76
CA ASN A 2 14.54 -17.18 -20.22
C ASN A 2 15.59 -17.51 -19.15
N THR A 3 16.86 -17.43 -19.51
CA THR A 3 17.99 -17.57 -18.59
C THR A 3 18.02 -16.32 -17.70
N LEU A 4 17.17 -16.32 -16.67
CA LEU A 4 17.25 -15.35 -15.59
C LEU A 4 18.62 -15.50 -14.94
N THR A 5 19.49 -14.53 -15.16
CA THR A 5 20.79 -14.43 -14.51
C THR A 5 20.56 -14.44 -12.99
N ARG A 6 20.86 -15.58 -12.36
CA ARG A 6 20.82 -15.73 -10.91
C ARG A 6 22.11 -15.18 -10.33
N GLY A 7 22.01 -14.51 -9.19
CA GLY A 7 23.16 -14.03 -8.45
C GLY A 7 23.78 -15.10 -7.57
N THR A 8 24.78 -14.69 -6.81
CA THR A 8 25.60 -15.57 -5.96
C THR A 8 24.79 -16.21 -4.83
N LEU A 9 23.71 -15.57 -4.41
CA LEU A 9 22.77 -16.09 -3.40
C LEU A 9 21.69 -16.98 -4.03
N GLY A 10 21.78 -17.27 -5.34
CA GLY A 10 20.76 -18.01 -6.08
C GLY A 10 19.47 -17.23 -6.32
N LEU A 11 19.40 -15.96 -5.89
CA LEU A 11 18.29 -15.05 -6.15
C LEU A 11 18.37 -14.48 -7.57
N ARG A 12 17.29 -13.85 -8.06
CA ARG A 12 17.40 -13.04 -9.29
C ARG A 12 18.34 -11.86 -9.00
N LEU A 13 19.24 -11.53 -9.91
CA LEU A 13 20.19 -10.42 -9.72
C LEU A 13 19.52 -9.10 -9.32
N ALA A 14 18.33 -8.80 -9.86
CA ALA A 14 17.58 -7.60 -9.50
C ALA A 14 17.20 -7.52 -8.02
N ILE A 15 17.04 -8.67 -7.35
CA ILE A 15 16.73 -8.76 -5.92
C ILE A 15 18.04 -8.71 -5.11
N GLU A 16 19.05 -9.46 -5.54
CA GLU A 16 20.35 -9.53 -4.86
C GLU A 16 21.04 -8.16 -4.80
N ASN A 17 20.91 -7.37 -5.87
CA ASN A 17 21.51 -6.04 -5.97
C ASN A 17 20.56 -4.91 -5.50
N MET A 18 19.42 -5.23 -4.89
CA MET A 18 18.48 -4.21 -4.43
C MET A 18 19.08 -3.45 -3.24
N THR A 19 19.22 -2.14 -3.37
CA THR A 19 19.79 -1.29 -2.31
C THR A 19 18.83 -1.15 -1.12
N PRO A 20 19.34 -0.96 0.11
CA PRO A 20 18.52 -0.64 1.27
C PRO A 20 17.68 0.63 1.07
N GLN A 21 16.53 0.70 1.76
CA GLN A 21 15.65 1.87 1.72
C GLN A 21 16.16 2.95 2.68
N LEU A 22 16.65 4.07 2.15
CA LEU A 22 17.26 5.14 2.95
C LEU A 22 16.30 5.79 3.98
N ILE A 23 15.00 5.87 3.67
CA ILE A 23 13.98 6.33 4.65
C ILE A 23 13.98 5.43 5.89
N ARG A 24 14.14 4.11 5.69
CA ARG A 24 14.19 3.15 6.80
C ARG A 24 15.45 3.35 7.63
N GLU A 25 16.61 3.60 7.01
CA GLU A 25 17.86 3.86 7.73
C GLU A 25 17.74 5.07 8.65
N VAL A 26 17.20 6.19 8.14
CA VAL A 26 16.95 7.39 8.96
C VAL A 26 15.96 7.09 10.09
N SER A 27 14.86 6.40 9.79
CA SER A 27 13.86 6.03 10.81
C SER A 27 14.44 5.11 11.90
N LEU A 28 15.36 4.22 11.54
CA LEU A 28 16.01 3.29 12.48
C LEU A 28 16.94 4.04 13.43
N VAL A 29 17.69 5.01 12.91
CA VAL A 29 18.58 5.85 13.73
C VAL A 29 17.76 6.71 14.70
N GLY A 30 16.63 7.26 14.25
CA GLY A 30 15.76 8.08 15.10
C GLY A 30 14.89 7.28 16.08
N GLN A 31 14.59 6.02 15.78
CA GLN A 31 13.73 5.16 16.61
C GLN A 31 14.32 4.95 18.00
N GLY A 32 13.52 5.24 19.03
CA GLY A 32 13.91 5.05 20.42
C GLY A 32 14.72 6.19 21.04
N ILE A 33 15.08 7.22 20.27
CA ILE A 33 15.66 8.45 20.83
C ILE A 33 14.51 9.31 21.40
N PRO A 34 14.55 9.70 22.68
CA PRO A 34 13.55 10.59 23.27
C PRO A 34 13.44 11.91 22.50
N ASP A 35 12.23 12.46 22.45
CA ASP A 35 11.93 13.79 21.91
C ASP A 35 12.24 14.01 20.42
N VAL A 36 12.55 12.97 19.65
CA VAL A 36 12.68 13.06 18.20
C VAL A 36 11.31 13.28 17.55
N ILE A 37 11.20 14.34 16.74
CA ILE A 37 10.03 14.60 15.90
C ILE A 37 10.15 13.78 14.61
N ALA A 38 9.27 12.78 14.47
CA ALA A 38 9.24 11.86 13.34
C ALA A 38 8.60 12.48 12.10
N LEU A 39 9.41 12.88 11.11
CA LEU A 39 8.95 13.48 9.83
C LEU A 39 9.34 12.63 8.61
N TRP A 40 9.45 11.31 8.76
CA TRP A 40 9.99 10.40 7.74
C TRP A 40 8.92 9.59 6.98
N PHE A 41 7.70 9.45 7.50
CA PHE A 41 6.62 8.71 6.82
C PHE A 41 5.64 9.67 6.14
N GLY A 42 5.21 9.29 4.94
CA GLY A 42 4.32 10.10 4.10
C GLY A 42 2.83 9.77 4.24
N GLU A 43 2.42 9.06 5.28
CA GLU A 43 1.02 8.76 5.54
C GLU A 43 0.34 9.89 6.34
N PRO A 44 -0.98 10.12 6.17
CA PRO A 44 -1.71 11.08 6.98
C PRO A 44 -1.70 10.73 8.48
N ASP A 45 -1.73 11.74 9.33
CA ASP A 45 -1.84 11.64 10.79
C ASP A 45 -3.29 11.52 11.28
N VAL A 46 -4.26 11.68 10.38
CA VAL A 46 -5.70 11.59 10.67
C VAL A 46 -6.23 10.18 10.45
N PRO A 47 -7.13 9.69 11.33
CA PRO A 47 -7.74 8.38 11.15
C PRO A 47 -8.67 8.37 9.93
N THR A 48 -8.78 7.22 9.28
CA THR A 48 -9.74 6.99 8.19
C THR A 48 -11.17 7.40 8.63
N PRO A 49 -11.91 8.17 7.80
CA PRO A 49 -13.25 8.63 8.15
C PRO A 49 -14.20 7.52 8.61
N LYS A 50 -15.08 7.82 9.57
CA LYS A 50 -16.01 6.83 10.18
C LYS A 50 -16.87 6.11 9.12
N VAL A 51 -17.40 6.84 8.15
CA VAL A 51 -18.25 6.28 7.08
C VAL A 51 -17.57 5.14 6.31
N VAL A 52 -16.25 5.23 6.09
CA VAL A 52 -15.47 4.20 5.39
C VAL A 52 -15.26 2.98 6.31
N ARG A 53 -14.93 3.21 7.58
CA ARG A 53 -14.74 2.15 8.57
C ARG A 53 -16.03 1.36 8.82
N ASP A 54 -17.17 2.05 8.88
CA ASP A 54 -18.49 1.42 9.05
C ASP A 54 -18.86 0.57 7.82
N ALA A 55 -18.60 1.06 6.60
CA ALA A 55 -18.86 0.32 5.37
C ALA A 55 -17.99 -0.96 5.29
N ALA A 56 -16.72 -0.88 5.68
CA ALA A 56 -15.83 -2.04 5.74
C ALA A 56 -16.31 -3.06 6.79
N ALA A 57 -16.69 -2.60 7.99
CA ALA A 57 -17.22 -3.47 9.04
C ALA A 57 -18.53 -4.17 8.60
N LYS A 58 -19.41 -3.45 7.91
CA LYS A 58 -20.64 -4.01 7.35
C LYS A 58 -20.35 -5.07 6.29
N ALA A 59 -19.47 -4.79 5.33
CA ALA A 59 -19.12 -5.76 4.28
C ALA A 59 -18.59 -7.08 4.90
N LEU A 60 -17.75 -6.99 5.93
CA LEU A 60 -17.28 -8.16 6.67
C LEU A 60 -18.42 -8.90 7.37
N ALA A 61 -19.34 -8.17 8.03
CA ALA A 61 -20.49 -8.77 8.71
C ALA A 61 -21.47 -9.45 7.74
N ASP A 62 -21.61 -8.89 6.53
CA ASP A 62 -22.47 -9.44 5.46
C ASP A 62 -21.82 -10.63 4.73
N GLY A 63 -20.56 -10.98 5.03
CA GLY A 63 -19.86 -12.12 4.46
C GLY A 63 -19.18 -11.85 3.11
N GLU A 64 -18.89 -10.59 2.79
CA GLU A 64 -18.19 -10.18 1.56
C GLU A 64 -16.68 -10.52 1.62
N THR A 65 -16.35 -11.82 1.64
CA THR A 65 -14.97 -12.34 1.87
C THR A 65 -14.43 -13.19 0.72
N PHE A 66 -15.16 -13.27 -0.40
CA PHE A 66 -14.81 -14.14 -1.52
C PHE A 66 -14.15 -13.38 -2.68
N TYR A 67 -13.73 -14.13 -3.68
CA TYR A 67 -13.06 -13.57 -4.85
C TYR A 67 -13.90 -12.54 -5.57
N ASN A 68 -13.23 -11.45 -5.93
CA ASN A 68 -13.75 -10.43 -6.82
C ASN A 68 -13.13 -10.60 -8.21
N PRO A 69 -13.75 -10.03 -9.27
CA PRO A 69 -13.12 -9.94 -10.58
C PRO A 69 -11.74 -9.27 -10.47
N ASN A 70 -10.79 -9.67 -11.32
CA ASN A 70 -9.42 -9.11 -11.30
C ASN A 70 -9.36 -7.58 -11.42
N ARG A 71 -10.37 -6.97 -12.04
CA ARG A 71 -10.49 -5.51 -12.18
C ARG A 71 -11.20 -4.83 -11.00
N GLY A 72 -11.61 -5.58 -9.98
CA GLY A 72 -12.47 -5.12 -8.90
C GLY A 72 -13.97 -5.17 -9.22
N ILE A 73 -14.79 -5.02 -8.18
CA ILE A 73 -16.25 -5.02 -8.28
C ILE A 73 -16.76 -3.87 -9.16
N GLU A 74 -17.87 -4.10 -9.84
CA GLU A 74 -18.48 -3.09 -10.71
C GLU A 74 -18.83 -1.78 -10.00
N PRO A 75 -19.45 -1.79 -8.79
CA PRO A 75 -19.81 -0.55 -8.11
C PRO A 75 -18.60 0.34 -7.78
N LEU A 76 -17.48 -0.26 -7.37
CA LEU A 76 -16.23 0.48 -7.10
C LEU A 76 -15.68 1.12 -8.38
N ARG A 77 -15.64 0.36 -9.48
CA ARG A 77 -15.14 0.87 -10.76
C ARG A 77 -15.98 2.03 -11.28
N ARG A 78 -17.32 1.95 -11.17
CA ARG A 78 -18.23 3.03 -11.58
C ARG A 78 -18.04 4.27 -10.72
N ALA A 79 -18.01 4.11 -9.39
CA ALA A 79 -17.79 5.22 -8.46
C ALA A 79 -16.45 5.95 -8.71
N LEU A 80 -15.38 5.19 -9.01
CA LEU A 80 -14.09 5.78 -9.37
C LEU A 80 -14.15 6.55 -10.69
N ALA A 81 -14.81 6.01 -11.71
CA ALA A 81 -14.96 6.70 -12.99
C ALA A 81 -15.72 8.03 -12.84
N GLU A 82 -16.83 8.02 -12.10
CA GLU A 82 -17.63 9.21 -11.80
C GLU A 82 -16.81 10.24 -10.99
N TYR A 83 -16.10 9.79 -9.95
CA TYR A 83 -15.24 10.65 -9.15
C TYR A 83 -14.14 11.31 -10.01
N HIS A 84 -13.44 10.52 -10.81
CA HIS A 84 -12.38 11.03 -11.69
C HIS A 84 -12.93 12.03 -12.72
N ALA A 85 -14.06 11.72 -13.37
CA ALA A 85 -14.69 12.65 -14.32
C ALA A 85 -15.11 13.96 -13.65
N SER A 86 -15.65 13.89 -12.42
CA SER A 86 -16.03 15.10 -11.67
C SER A 86 -14.83 15.96 -11.26
N LEU A 87 -13.70 15.33 -10.95
CA LEU A 87 -12.52 16.01 -10.43
C LEU A 87 -11.62 16.55 -11.55
N TYR A 88 -11.56 15.86 -12.69
CA TYR A 88 -10.58 16.13 -13.74
C TYR A 88 -11.17 16.38 -15.15
N GLY A 89 -12.45 16.07 -15.41
CA GLY A 89 -13.08 16.11 -16.75
C GLY A 89 -12.92 14.83 -17.55
#